data_AF-A0AAU5KWF0-F1
#
_entry.id   AF-A0AAU5KWF0-F1
#
_cell.length_a   1.000
_cell.length_b   1.000
_cell.length_c   1.000
_cell.angle_alpha   90.00
_cell.angle_beta   90.00
_cell.angle_gamma   90.00
#
_symmetry.space_group_name_H-M   'P 1'
#
loop_
_entity.id
_entity.type
_entity.pdbx_description
1 polymer ?
#
loop_
_entity_poly.entity_id
_entity_poly.type
_entity_poly.pdbx_seq_one_letter_code
_entity_poly.pdbx_strand_id
1 'polypeptide(L)' 'MPGTRPPPPSERTTYVVSYAVAGEPGVRRAEVTVVPGYSQESDIPRILAARLTGRPEGARIVLLELRPA' A
#
# COMPACT_ATOMS: atom_id res chain seq x y z
N MET A 1 -6.60 38.48 10.80
CA MET A 1 -5.67 37.54 10.13
C MET A 1 -6.20 36.14 10.34
N PRO A 2 -6.70 35.43 9.30
CA PRO A 2 -7.15 34.06 9.49
C PRO A 2 -5.93 33.19 9.77
N GLY A 3 -5.93 32.53 10.93
CA GLY A 3 -4.90 31.57 11.29
C GLY A 3 -5.00 30.37 10.34
N THR A 4 -3.91 30.08 9.64
CA THR A 4 -3.72 28.84 8.88
C THR A 4 -3.77 27.68 9.86
N ARG A 5 -4.94 27.06 10.03
CA ARG A 5 -5.07 25.80 10.76
C ARG A 5 -4.24 24.78 9.99
N PRO A 6 -3.24 24.11 10.60
CA PRO A 6 -2.53 23.03 9.93
C PRO A 6 -3.56 21.99 9.48
N PRO A 7 -3.40 21.37 8.29
CA PRO A 7 -4.31 20.33 7.85
C PRO A 7 -4.42 19.27 8.96
N PRO A 8 -5.61 18.66 9.16
CA PRO A 8 -5.75 17.58 10.12
C PRO A 8 -4.64 16.55 9.86
N PRO A 9 -4.07 15.93 10.91
CA PRO A 9 -3.03 14.92 10.70
C PRO A 9 -3.59 13.91 9.70
N SER A 10 -2.95 13.76 8.54
CA SER A 10 -3.39 12.81 7.52
C SER A 10 -3.54 11.46 8.22
N GLU A 11 -4.78 11.02 8.44
CA GLU A 11 -5.06 9.78 9.15
C GLU A 11 -4.44 8.67 8.31
N ARG A 12 -3.31 8.14 8.77
CA ARG A 12 -2.60 7.08 8.07
C ARG A 12 -3.40 5.81 8.29
N THR A 13 -3.80 5.15 7.23
CA THR A 13 -4.52 3.89 7.32
C THR A 13 -3.56 2.75 7.03
N THR A 14 -3.37 1.87 8.01
CA THR A 14 -2.60 0.64 7.80
C THR A 14 -3.55 -0.45 7.34
N TYR A 15 -3.15 -1.12 6.26
CA TYR A 15 -3.87 -2.25 5.71
C TYR A 15 -3.04 -3.51 5.84
N VAL A 16 -3.70 -4.58 6.23
CA VAL A 16 -3.19 -5.93 6.09
C VAL A 16 -3.61 -6.46 4.73
N VAL A 17 -2.62 -6.80 3.91
CA VAL A 17 -2.79 -7.19 2.52
C VAL A 17 -2.37 -8.64 2.35
N SER A 18 -3.26 -9.48 1.82
CA SER A 18 -2.92 -10.80 1.31
C SER A 18 -2.78 -10.72 -0.21
N TYR A 19 -1.65 -11.15 -0.75
CA TYR A 19 -1.34 -11.01 -2.18
C TYR A 19 -0.58 -12.22 -2.72
N ALA A 20 -0.72 -12.46 -4.01
CA ALA A 20 0.10 -13.38 -4.77
C ALA A 20 0.99 -12.61 -5.75
N VAL A 21 2.13 -13.20 -6.12
CA VAL A 21 3.01 -12.68 -7.17
C VAL A 21 2.80 -13.55 -8.40
N ALA A 22 2.47 -12.94 -9.55
CA ALA A 22 2.23 -13.71 -10.77
C ALA A 22 3.53 -14.44 -11.19
N GLY A 23 3.41 -15.75 -11.43
CA GLY A 23 4.54 -16.62 -11.75
C GLY A 23 5.20 -17.27 -10.53
N GLU A 24 4.86 -16.84 -9.31
CA GLU A 24 5.36 -17.44 -8.07
C GLU A 24 4.26 -18.27 -7.38
N PRO A 25 4.61 -19.44 -6.83
CA PRO A 25 3.66 -20.22 -6.04
C PRO A 25 3.49 -19.61 -4.64
N GLY A 26 2.24 -19.52 -4.18
CA GLY A 26 1.88 -19.22 -2.80
C GLY A 26 1.25 -17.84 -2.56
N VAL A 27 0.65 -17.70 -1.38
CA VAL A 27 0.05 -16.45 -0.89
C VAL A 27 0.95 -15.85 0.17
N ARG A 28 1.19 -14.54 0.06
CA ARG A 28 1.97 -13.75 1.00
C ARG A 28 1.06 -12.74 1.70
N ARG A 29 1.47 -12.34 2.91
CA ARG A 29 0.79 -11.32 3.70
C ARG A 29 1.78 -10.23 4.08
N ALA A 30 1.36 -8.98 3.97
CA ALA A 30 2.17 -7.82 4.36
C ALA A 30 1.29 -6.68 4.87
N GLU A 31 1.89 -5.78 5.64
CA GLU A 31 1.25 -4.55 6.10
C GLU A 31 1.69 -3.37 5.25
N VAL A 32 0.72 -2.59 4.78
CA VAL A 32 0.95 -1.40 3.97
C VAL A 32 0.21 -0.23 4.59
N THR A 33 0.98 0.79 4.99
CA THR A 33 0.42 2.05 5.47
C THR A 33 0.24 3.00 4.31
N VAL A 34 -0.99 3.45 4.13
CA VAL A 34 -1.39 4.44 3.14
C VAL A 34 -1.50 5.79 3.84
N VAL A 35 -0.90 6.82 3.24
CA VAL A 35 -0.92 8.18 3.77
C VAL A 35 -1.69 9.05 2.77
N PRO A 36 -2.87 9.60 3.14
CA PRO A 36 -3.64 10.47 2.27
C PRO A 36 -2.78 11.63 1.74
N GLY A 37 -2.78 11.81 0.41
CA GLY A 37 -1.97 12.81 -0.29
C GLY A 37 -0.56 12.35 -0.72
N TYR A 38 -0.11 11.18 -0.27
CA TYR A 38 1.17 10.58 -0.70
C TYR A 38 0.98 9.20 -1.36
N SER A 39 0.00 8.43 -0.92
CA SER A 39 -0.32 7.11 -1.47
C SER A 39 -1.81 6.83 -1.29
N GLN A 40 -2.36 5.99 -2.17
CA GLN A 40 -3.74 5.51 -2.08
C GLN A 40 -3.76 3.97 -2.04
N GLU A 41 -4.91 3.39 -1.72
CA GLU A 41 -5.09 1.93 -1.73
C GLU A 41 -4.76 1.30 -3.10
N SER A 42 -5.03 2.01 -4.19
CA SER A 42 -4.68 1.58 -5.54
C SER A 42 -3.16 1.51 -5.80
N ASP A 43 -2.33 2.16 -4.98
CA ASP A 43 -0.87 2.11 -5.08
C ASP A 43 -0.28 0.89 -4.35
N ILE A 44 -1.07 0.20 -3.51
CA ILE A 44 -0.62 -0.96 -2.72
C ILE A 44 0.10 -2.02 -3.58
N PRO A 45 -0.39 -2.43 -4.76
CA PRO A 45 0.32 -3.38 -5.62
C PRO A 45 1.72 -2.89 -6.02
N ARG A 46 1.87 -1.60 -6.36
CA ARG A 46 3.16 -1.00 -6.73
C ARG A 46 4.10 -0.92 -5.53
N ILE A 47 3.58 -0.55 -4.36
CA ILE A 47 4.35 -0.51 -3.11
C ILE A 47 4.89 -1.91 -2.78
N LEU A 48 4.05 -2.95 -2.91
CA LEU A 48 4.45 -4.34 -2.70
C LEU A 48 5.48 -4.80 -3.73
N ALA A 49 5.27 -4.50 -5.02
CA ALA A 49 6.23 -4.82 -6.07
C ALA A 49 7.60 -4.18 -5.83
N ALA A 50 7.61 -2.89 -5.45
CA ALA A 50 8.82 -2.15 -5.12
C ALA A 50 9.54 -2.73 -3.89
N ARG A 51 8.81 -3.13 -2.85
CA ARG A 51 9.40 -3.78 -1.65
C ARG A 51 10.03 -5.13 -1.98
N LEU A 52 9.45 -5.89 -2.91
CA LEU A 52 9.92 -7.22 -3.26
C LEU A 52 11.10 -7.21 -4.22
N THR A 53 11.09 -6.32 -5.20
CA THR A 53 12.02 -6.35 -6.35
C THR A 53 12.91 -5.11 -6.45
N GLY A 54 12.72 -4.13 -5.57
CA GLY A 54 13.35 -2.81 -5.66
C GLY A 54 12.76 -1.92 -6.76
N ARG A 55 11.77 -2.39 -7.53
CA ARG A 55 11.12 -1.64 -8.61
C ARG A 55 9.60 -1.78 -8.56
N PRO A 56 8.82 -0.70 -8.75
CA PRO A 56 7.36 -0.73 -8.67
C PRO A 56 6.70 -1.59 -9.76
N GLU A 57 7.45 -1.93 -10.81
CA GLU A 57 6.98 -2.70 -11.97
C GLU A 57 7.71 -4.06 -12.07
N GLY A 58 8.59 -4.37 -11.12
CA GLY A 58 9.43 -5.57 -11.16
C GLY A 58 8.69 -6.86 -10.81
N ALA A 59 7.49 -6.77 -10.23
CA ALA A 59 6.63 -7.90 -9.96
C ALA A 59 5.17 -7.53 -10.24
N ARG A 60 4.42 -8.48 -10.81
CA ARG A 60 2.97 -8.34 -10.98
C ARG A 60 2.27 -8.87 -9.74
N ILE A 61 1.77 -7.96 -8.92
CA ILE A 61 1.07 -8.27 -7.66
C ILE A 61 -0.42 -8.43 -7.93
N VAL A 62 -0.98 -9.54 -7.45
CA VAL A 62 -2.43 -9.80 -7.44
C VAL A 62 -2.90 -9.71 -6.00
N LEU A 63 -3.73 -8.71 -5.70
CA LEU A 63 -4.36 -8.56 -4.40
C LEU A 63 -5.45 -9.62 -4.25
N LEU A 64 -5.42 -10.35 -3.14
CA LEU A 64 -6.42 -11.37 -2.80
C LEU A 64 -7.35 -10.89 -1.70
N GLU A 65 -6.78 -10.18 -0.72
CA GLU A 65 -7.53 -9.62 0.41
C GLU A 65 -6.89 -8.30 0.83
N LEU A 66 -7.73 -7.32 1.14
CA LEU A 66 -7.33 -6.05 1.71
C LEU A 66 -8.25 -5.75 2.88
N ARG A 67 -7.69 -5.59 4.08
CA ARG A 67 -8.44 -5.20 5.28
C ARG A 67 -7.69 -4.17 6.09
N PRO A 68 -8.37 -3.23 6.75
CA PRO A 68 -7.71 -2.36 7.72
C PRO A 68 -7.11 -3.22 8.85
N ALA A 69 -5.93 -2.80 9.31
CA ALA A 69 -5.22 -3.43 10.43
C ALA A 69 -5.86 -3.09 11.78
#